data_AF-A0A7J0C268-F1
#
_entry.id   AF-A0A7J0C268-F1
#
_cell.length_a   1.000
_cell.length_b   1.000
_cell.length_c   1.000
_cell.angle_alpha   90.00
_cell.angle_beta   90.00
_cell.angle_gamma   90.00
#
_symmetry.space_group_name_H-M   'P 1'
#
loop_
_entity.id
_entity.type
_entity.pdbx_description
1 polymer ?
#
loop_
_entity_poly.entity_id
_entity_poly.type
_entity_poly.pdbx_seq_one_letter_code
_entity_poly.pdbx_strand_id
1 'polypeptide(L)'
;MRGSGGRPLGSGRPVRRSGALASGSGPAAGRSGKRSAGDRLSVLGAGGGAGGAGGRGGTGARRASVLIRPLVRVLVPPADPRTGGPVGQRVALTLRAGDRRPGTDAVARGIRPDPPLPSGTGVWQAAAMTARAADRTCYDRATAHLDAPLAVVDLEAFDANADDLVSRAAGKPVRVASKSVRCRALLERVLARPGFAGVMSFTLAESLWLARSGFDDVLLAYPSADRAAFAELAGDPKLAGAVTVMVDDPHQLELIDASRAGGREEIRVCLELDTSLRLLGGRVRIGALRSPLRSPAQLAELARSVARRPGFRLVGLMAYEGHVAGVGDAVAGRPLRSRAVRLMQAAARGELAARRGEVVRAVRAVAPELEFVNGGGTGSVQHTAAEAAVTEIAAGSGLYVPRLFDHYTSFTGRPAALFAQPVVRRPGVGVVTVLGGGYPASGAAGRDRLPVPYLPEGLRYDRQEGPGEVQTPLLGSPADDLLIGDKVWFRHAKAGELCERFDALHLIEGDRITATVPTYRGEGLTFL
;
A
#
# COMPACT_ATOMS: atom_id res chain seq x y z
N MET A 1 -55.26 2.00 -6.30
CA MET A 1 -56.47 2.83 -6.47
C MET A 1 -56.93 3.32 -5.10
N ARG A 2 -56.86 4.65 -4.93
CA ARG A 2 -57.62 5.56 -4.06
C ARG A 2 -57.91 5.19 -2.59
N GLY A 3 -57.13 5.81 -1.69
CA GLY A 3 -57.57 6.24 -0.37
C GLY A 3 -57.30 7.75 -0.20
N SER A 4 -58.36 8.51 0.09
CA SER A 4 -58.42 9.90 0.59
C SER A 4 -57.47 10.14 1.78
N GLY A 5 -56.88 11.30 2.06
CA GLY A 5 -57.27 12.70 1.86
C GLY A 5 -57.01 13.43 3.19
N GLY A 6 -56.20 14.49 3.20
CA GLY A 6 -55.90 15.25 4.42
C GLY A 6 -54.98 16.45 4.17
N ARG A 7 -55.54 17.65 4.35
CA ARG A 7 -54.94 18.99 4.16
C ARG A 7 -54.59 19.60 5.55
N PRO A 8 -53.98 20.80 5.69
CA PRO A 8 -52.55 20.93 6.01
C PRO A 8 -52.21 21.65 7.34
N LEU A 9 -50.95 21.43 7.74
CA LEU A 9 -49.97 22.26 8.48
C LEU A 9 -50.42 23.58 9.13
N GLY A 10 -50.33 23.61 10.46
CA GLY A 10 -50.36 24.81 11.30
C GLY A 10 -48.96 25.24 11.76
N SER A 11 -48.71 26.55 11.65
CA SER A 11 -47.50 27.28 12.03
C SER A 11 -47.40 27.54 13.54
N GLY A 12 -46.22 27.33 14.14
CA GLY A 12 -45.89 27.73 15.52
C GLY A 12 -44.56 28.50 15.58
N ARG A 13 -44.61 29.69 16.17
CA ARG A 13 -43.51 30.67 16.38
C ARG A 13 -42.58 30.29 17.55
N PRO A 14 -41.41 30.94 17.69
CA PRO A 14 -40.28 30.50 18.52
C PRO A 14 -40.29 31.08 19.95
N VAL A 15 -39.61 30.41 20.87
CA VAL A 15 -39.32 30.90 22.23
C VAL A 15 -37.83 31.20 22.37
N ARG A 16 -37.52 32.44 22.78
CA ARG A 16 -36.22 32.91 23.30
C ARG A 16 -36.32 33.06 24.82
N ARG A 17 -35.23 32.73 25.54
CA ARG A 17 -34.63 33.39 26.74
C ARG A 17 -33.51 32.44 27.25
N SER A 18 -32.21 32.73 27.19
CA SER A 18 -31.35 33.78 27.80
C SER A 18 -30.98 33.54 29.28
N GLY A 19 -29.66 33.48 29.56
CA GLY A 19 -29.02 33.67 30.89
C GLY A 19 -27.91 32.63 31.17
N ALA A 20 -26.64 32.86 30.80
CA ALA A 20 -25.56 33.54 31.56
C ALA A 20 -24.93 32.66 32.67
N LEU A 21 -23.72 32.10 32.47
CA LEU A 21 -22.37 32.62 32.79
C LEU A 21 -22.10 32.86 34.30
N ALA A 22 -21.16 32.09 34.86
CA ALA A 22 -20.24 32.56 35.91
C ALA A 22 -18.99 31.64 36.03
N SER A 23 -17.84 32.29 35.90
CA SER A 23 -16.46 31.85 36.14
C SER A 23 -16.08 31.91 37.63
N GLY A 24 -15.09 31.12 38.05
CA GLY A 24 -14.40 31.28 39.34
C GLY A 24 -13.04 30.57 39.37
N SER A 25 -12.01 31.27 39.85
CA SER A 25 -10.58 31.02 39.68
C SER A 25 -9.80 30.85 41.00
N GLY A 26 -8.98 29.78 41.12
CA GLY A 26 -7.71 29.60 41.89
C GLY A 26 -7.66 29.85 43.42
N PRO A 27 -6.48 29.72 44.10
CA PRO A 27 -5.24 28.94 43.86
C PRO A 27 -4.63 28.24 45.13
N ALA A 28 -3.55 27.43 44.99
CA ALA A 28 -2.38 27.25 45.93
C ALA A 28 -1.60 25.94 45.63
N ALA A 29 -0.34 25.99 45.15
CA ALA A 29 0.93 25.80 45.90
C ALA A 29 1.02 24.48 46.70
N GLY A 30 2.00 23.57 46.61
CA GLY A 30 3.36 23.55 46.06
C GLY A 30 4.23 22.75 47.04
N ARG A 31 5.00 21.73 46.59
CA ARG A 31 6.26 21.30 47.24
C ARG A 31 7.06 20.32 46.39
N SER A 32 8.35 20.61 46.37
CA SER A 32 9.49 19.99 45.71
C SER A 32 10.03 18.74 46.43
N GLY A 33 10.71 17.85 45.69
CA GLY A 33 11.62 16.87 46.28
C GLY A 33 12.46 16.10 45.25
N LYS A 34 13.69 16.57 44.98
CA LYS A 34 14.77 15.83 44.29
C LYS A 34 15.45 14.84 45.26
N ARG A 35 15.98 13.72 44.74
CA ARG A 35 17.26 13.02 45.08
C ARG A 35 17.38 11.77 44.16
N SER A 36 18.37 11.65 43.27
CA SER A 36 19.76 11.17 43.49
C SER A 36 19.80 9.67 43.87
N ALA A 37 20.12 8.73 42.97
CA ALA A 37 21.44 8.30 42.47
C ALA A 37 21.99 7.06 43.21
N GLY A 38 22.54 6.10 42.43
CA GLY A 38 23.68 5.28 42.86
C GLY A 38 23.45 3.79 43.14
N ASP A 39 24.18 2.98 42.36
CA ASP A 39 24.85 1.71 42.73
C ASP A 39 24.02 0.44 43.01
N ARG A 40 24.12 -0.61 42.20
CA ARG A 40 25.22 -1.59 41.92
C ARG A 40 25.16 -2.83 42.83
N LEU A 41 25.10 -3.97 42.13
CA LEU A 41 25.74 -5.27 42.37
C LEU A 41 25.21 -6.26 43.44
N SER A 42 24.83 -7.42 42.87
CA SER A 42 25.33 -8.79 43.12
C SER A 42 24.92 -9.61 44.36
N VAL A 43 24.13 -10.66 44.09
CA VAL A 43 24.49 -12.10 44.14
C VAL A 43 25.10 -12.67 45.44
N LEU A 44 24.40 -13.62 46.12
CA LEU A 44 24.73 -15.07 46.27
C LEU A 44 24.07 -15.76 47.50
N GLY A 45 23.71 -17.03 47.30
CA GLY A 45 23.80 -18.14 48.28
C GLY A 45 22.47 -18.61 48.91
N ALA A 46 22.23 -19.89 49.23
CA ALA A 46 22.91 -21.17 49.00
C ALA A 46 22.01 -22.31 49.57
N GLY A 47 22.22 -23.57 49.09
CA GLY A 47 21.88 -24.83 49.78
C GLY A 47 20.50 -25.45 49.47
N GLY A 48 20.30 -26.76 49.26
CA GLY A 48 21.16 -27.94 49.28
C GLY A 48 20.38 -29.22 49.67
N GLY A 49 20.52 -30.32 48.91
CA GLY A 49 20.25 -31.73 49.28
C GLY A 49 18.86 -32.33 48.95
N ALA A 50 18.65 -33.63 48.70
CA ALA A 50 19.47 -34.81 48.37
C ALA A 50 18.54 -36.04 48.07
N GLY A 51 19.05 -37.08 47.37
CA GLY A 51 18.48 -38.46 47.23
C GLY A 51 18.02 -38.79 45.79
N GLY A 52 18.57 -39.74 45.00
CA GLY A 52 19.04 -41.13 45.22
C GLY A 52 17.98 -42.09 44.61
N ALA A 53 18.20 -43.18 43.85
CA ALA A 53 19.35 -43.93 43.32
C ALA A 53 18.86 -44.96 42.24
N GLY A 54 19.79 -45.50 41.42
CA GLY A 54 19.74 -46.81 40.72
C GLY A 54 18.98 -46.87 39.38
N GLY A 55 19.41 -47.57 38.31
CA GLY A 55 20.46 -48.55 38.10
C GLY A 55 20.54 -48.98 36.61
N ARG A 56 21.58 -49.74 36.27
CA ARG A 56 22.26 -49.94 34.97
C ARG A 56 21.60 -50.86 33.91
N GLY A 57 22.06 -50.68 32.66
CA GLY A 57 22.20 -51.70 31.59
C GLY A 57 21.81 -51.13 30.21
N GLY A 58 22.61 -51.05 29.14
CA GLY A 58 23.87 -51.69 28.77
C GLY A 58 23.65 -52.45 27.45
N THR A 59 23.90 -51.84 26.29
CA THR A 59 24.41 -52.49 25.06
C THR A 59 24.84 -51.42 24.05
N GLY A 60 26.00 -51.62 23.45
CA GLY A 60 26.59 -50.70 22.48
C GLY A 60 26.29 -51.06 21.03
N ALA A 61 26.28 -50.03 20.19
CA ALA A 61 26.57 -50.15 18.77
C ALA A 61 27.30 -48.87 18.31
N ARG A 62 28.58 -49.03 17.93
CA ARG A 62 29.35 -47.99 17.24
C ARG A 62 29.07 -48.11 15.73
N ARG A 63 28.78 -47.00 15.05
CA ARG A 63 29.61 -46.47 13.95
C ARG A 63 28.97 -45.27 13.22
N ALA A 64 29.83 -44.28 13.01
CA ALA A 64 29.96 -43.39 11.84
C ALA A 64 28.88 -42.33 11.58
N SER A 65 29.02 -41.20 12.27
CA SER A 65 28.53 -39.89 11.83
C SER A 65 29.56 -39.21 10.92
N VAL A 66 29.28 -39.12 9.63
CA VAL A 66 30.01 -38.28 8.67
C VAL A 66 29.36 -36.89 8.67
N LEU A 67 30.01 -35.93 9.34
CA LEU A 67 29.69 -34.51 9.23
C LEU A 67 30.40 -33.93 7.99
N ILE A 68 29.64 -33.53 6.98
CA ILE A 68 30.12 -32.66 5.91
C ILE A 68 29.80 -31.21 6.30
N ARG A 69 30.84 -30.46 6.69
CA ARG A 69 30.81 -28.99 6.80
C ARG A 69 31.12 -28.38 5.42
N PRO A 70 30.38 -27.35 4.97
CA PRO A 70 30.94 -26.35 4.10
C PRO A 70 31.30 -25.09 4.90
N LEU A 71 32.60 -24.81 4.96
CA LEU A 71 33.15 -23.49 5.29
C LEU A 71 32.79 -22.52 4.15
N VAL A 72 32.09 -21.42 4.45
CA VAL A 72 32.17 -20.20 3.65
C VAL A 72 32.60 -19.09 4.60
N ARG A 73 33.86 -18.68 4.45
CA ARG A 73 34.51 -17.61 5.19
C ARG A 73 34.30 -16.32 4.40
N VAL A 74 33.36 -15.47 4.83
CA VAL A 74 33.19 -14.13 4.28
C VAL A 74 34.15 -13.20 5.02
N LEU A 75 35.09 -12.62 4.26
CA LEU A 75 36.06 -11.65 4.75
C LEU A 75 35.34 -10.31 5.01
N VAL A 76 35.36 -9.86 6.26
CA VAL A 76 34.99 -8.49 6.68
C VAL A 76 36.31 -7.79 7.04
N PRO A 77 36.64 -6.62 6.48
CA PRO A 77 37.81 -5.88 6.93
C PRO A 77 37.50 -5.18 8.26
N PRO A 78 38.44 -5.16 9.22
CA PRO A 78 38.24 -4.46 10.49
C PRO A 78 38.45 -2.95 10.34
N ALA A 79 37.64 -2.19 11.07
CA ALA A 79 37.90 -0.81 11.41
C ALA A 79 38.87 -0.76 12.60
N ASP A 80 39.92 0.05 12.50
CA ASP A 80 40.86 0.32 13.60
C ASP A 80 40.69 1.77 14.09
N PRO A 81 40.49 2.00 15.41
CA PRO A 81 40.45 3.33 16.00
C PRO A 81 41.76 3.75 16.68
N ARG A 82 42.20 4.97 16.35
CA ARG A 82 43.03 5.92 17.14
C ARG A 82 44.53 5.66 17.28
N THR A 83 45.33 6.59 16.73
CA THR A 83 46.42 7.34 17.41
C THR A 83 46.64 8.62 16.59
N GLY A 84 46.51 9.82 17.15
CA GLY A 84 47.62 10.62 17.68
C GLY A 84 47.79 11.90 16.84
N GLY A 85 47.73 13.09 17.45
CA GLY A 85 47.82 14.40 16.78
C GLY A 85 49.24 14.84 16.37
N PRO A 86 49.53 16.16 16.31
CA PRO A 86 49.58 16.93 15.07
C PRO A 86 51.00 17.40 14.72
N VAL A 87 51.34 17.52 13.43
CA VAL A 87 52.48 18.34 12.95
C VAL A 87 52.13 18.93 11.58
N GLY A 88 52.27 20.25 11.46
CA GLY A 88 51.94 20.98 10.25
C GLY A 88 52.98 20.86 9.15
N GLN A 89 52.59 21.24 7.94
CA GLN A 89 53.47 21.93 7.01
C GLN A 89 52.64 22.67 5.97
N ARG A 90 52.91 23.96 5.90
CA ARG A 90 52.53 24.86 4.81
C ARG A 90 53.17 24.36 3.52
N VAL A 91 52.39 24.24 2.45
CA VAL A 91 52.90 24.42 1.09
C VAL A 91 51.92 25.33 0.35
N ALA A 92 52.37 26.58 0.17
CA ALA A 92 51.78 27.51 -0.77
C ALA A 92 52.20 27.11 -2.19
N LEU A 93 51.26 27.09 -3.13
CA LEU A 93 51.58 27.02 -4.55
C LEU A 93 50.80 28.11 -5.27
N THR A 94 51.50 29.22 -5.45
CA THR A 94 51.12 30.39 -6.23
C THR A 94 51.58 30.17 -7.66
N LEU A 95 50.69 30.13 -8.66
CA LEU A 95 51.08 30.41 -10.05
C LEU A 95 49.98 31.19 -10.79
N ARG A 96 50.22 32.51 -10.77
CA ARG A 96 50.04 33.57 -11.78
C ARG A 96 48.98 33.44 -12.87
N ALA A 97 48.11 34.45 -12.86
CA ALA A 97 47.44 35.03 -14.01
C ALA A 97 48.42 35.56 -15.06
N GLY A 98 48.09 35.36 -16.34
CA GLY A 98 48.71 36.00 -17.49
C GLY A 98 47.61 36.62 -18.35
N ASP A 99 47.57 37.94 -18.34
CA ASP A 99 46.69 38.79 -19.15
C ASP A 99 47.48 39.27 -20.38
N ARG A 100 46.86 39.28 -21.57
CA ARG A 100 47.15 40.17 -22.73
C ARG A 100 46.35 39.76 -23.99
N ARG A 101 45.47 40.65 -24.43
CA ARG A 101 44.97 40.85 -25.82
C ARG A 101 45.76 42.03 -26.46
N PRO A 102 45.47 42.49 -27.70
CA PRO A 102 45.07 41.83 -28.96
C PRO A 102 46.03 42.18 -30.13
N GLY A 103 45.90 41.49 -31.28
CA GLY A 103 46.58 41.85 -32.53
C GLY A 103 45.65 41.63 -33.73
N THR A 104 45.44 42.70 -34.48
CA THR A 104 44.72 42.83 -35.75
C THR A 104 45.47 42.11 -36.88
N ASP A 105 44.75 41.45 -37.80
CA ASP A 105 45.02 41.60 -39.24
C ASP A 105 43.85 41.05 -40.08
N ALA A 106 43.44 41.88 -41.03
CA ALA A 106 42.37 41.66 -41.98
C ALA A 106 42.92 40.97 -43.24
N VAL A 107 42.23 39.93 -43.72
CA VAL A 107 42.33 39.50 -45.12
C VAL A 107 40.93 39.19 -45.63
N ALA A 108 40.45 40.07 -46.50
CA ALA A 108 39.22 39.95 -47.24
C ALA A 108 39.28 38.78 -48.24
N ARG A 109 38.22 37.99 -48.34
CA ARG A 109 37.90 37.14 -49.51
C ARG A 109 36.44 36.69 -49.51
N GLY A 110 35.67 37.21 -50.47
CA GLY A 110 34.57 36.50 -51.16
C GLY A 110 33.20 36.40 -50.49
N ILE A 111 32.37 37.42 -50.67
CA ILE A 111 30.91 37.35 -50.45
C ILE A 111 30.28 36.51 -51.58
N ARG A 112 29.57 35.44 -51.23
CA ARG A 112 28.58 34.77 -52.10
C ARG A 112 27.19 35.22 -51.68
N PRO A 113 26.23 35.48 -52.60
CA PRO A 113 24.88 35.84 -52.20
C PRO A 113 24.13 34.61 -51.67
N ASP A 114 23.42 34.79 -50.56
CA ASP A 114 22.50 33.80 -49.99
C ASP A 114 21.28 33.56 -50.89
N PRO A 115 20.73 32.34 -50.92
CA PRO A 115 19.48 32.06 -51.64
C PRO A 115 18.28 32.70 -50.93
N PRO A 116 17.18 33.00 -51.66
CA PRO A 116 16.04 33.68 -51.07
C PRO A 116 15.33 32.80 -50.02
N LEU A 117 14.97 33.43 -48.90
CA LEU A 117 14.13 32.83 -47.86
C LEU A 117 12.77 32.42 -48.45
N PRO A 118 12.27 31.20 -48.17
CA PRO A 118 10.91 30.86 -48.52
C PRO A 118 9.95 31.67 -47.63
N SER A 119 9.13 32.49 -48.27
CA SER A 119 7.95 33.12 -47.70
C SER A 119 6.93 32.03 -47.34
N GLY A 120 7.08 31.45 -46.16
CA GLY A 120 6.14 30.50 -45.57
C GLY A 120 5.41 31.18 -44.42
N THR A 121 4.09 31.27 -44.54
CA THR A 121 3.16 31.60 -43.45
C THR A 121 3.56 30.87 -42.17
N GLY A 122 3.98 31.64 -41.16
CA GLY A 122 4.34 31.14 -39.84
C GLY A 122 3.12 30.58 -39.12
N VAL A 123 2.81 29.31 -39.40
CA VAL A 123 2.09 28.47 -38.45
C VAL A 123 3.16 28.09 -37.43
N TRP A 124 3.22 28.78 -36.30
CA TRP A 124 3.92 28.27 -35.14
C TRP A 124 3.30 26.90 -34.84
N GLN A 125 3.98 25.83 -35.25
CA GLN A 125 3.67 24.49 -34.79
C GLN A 125 3.89 24.53 -33.28
N ALA A 126 2.81 24.72 -32.53
CA ALA A 126 2.79 24.44 -31.11
C ALA A 126 3.34 23.03 -30.97
N ALA A 127 4.55 22.91 -30.39
CA ALA A 127 5.14 21.61 -30.10
C ALA A 127 4.07 20.84 -29.34
N ALA A 128 3.63 19.70 -29.89
CA ALA A 128 2.55 18.92 -29.30
C ALA A 128 2.93 18.62 -27.85
N MET A 129 2.19 19.19 -26.89
CA MET A 129 2.42 18.92 -25.47
C MET A 129 2.31 17.41 -25.25
N THR A 130 3.27 16.82 -24.54
CA THR A 130 3.14 15.42 -24.12
C THR A 130 1.89 15.30 -23.25
N ALA A 131 1.25 14.12 -23.24
CA ALA A 131 0.06 13.89 -22.41
C ALA A 131 0.31 14.27 -20.93
N ARG A 132 1.51 13.96 -20.42
CA ARG A 132 1.95 14.32 -19.06
C ARG A 132 2.19 15.82 -18.85
N ALA A 133 2.64 16.55 -19.87
CA ALA A 133 2.74 18.01 -19.78
C ALA A 133 1.34 18.65 -19.72
N ALA A 134 0.37 18.08 -20.43
CA ALA A 134 -1.04 18.47 -20.31
C ALA A 134 -1.60 18.14 -18.92
N ASP A 135 -1.35 16.93 -18.39
CA ASP A 135 -1.72 16.53 -17.03
C ASP A 135 -1.16 17.49 -15.98
N ARG A 136 0.14 17.83 -16.07
CA ARG A 136 0.76 18.82 -15.17
C ARG A 136 0.01 20.14 -15.20
N THR A 137 -0.22 20.68 -16.40
CA THR A 137 -0.91 21.96 -16.57
C THR A 137 -2.31 21.92 -15.95
N CYS A 138 -2.99 20.80 -16.10
CA CYS A 138 -4.30 20.54 -15.53
C CYS A 138 -4.27 20.57 -13.99
N TYR A 139 -3.36 19.80 -13.38
CA TYR A 139 -3.23 19.71 -11.93
C TYR A 139 -2.73 21.02 -11.30
N ASP A 140 -1.76 21.67 -11.92
CA ASP A 140 -1.23 22.96 -11.46
C ASP A 140 -2.33 24.03 -11.49
N ARG A 141 -3.19 24.05 -12.53
CA ARG A 141 -4.34 24.96 -12.61
C ARG A 141 -5.42 24.63 -11.58
N ALA A 142 -5.81 23.36 -11.47
CA ALA A 142 -6.82 22.90 -10.52
C ALA A 142 -6.44 23.24 -9.07
N THR A 143 -5.15 23.20 -8.76
CA THR A 143 -4.60 23.42 -7.42
C THR A 143 -3.88 24.76 -7.27
N ALA A 144 -4.08 25.72 -8.19
CA ALA A 144 -3.37 27.00 -8.19
C ALA A 144 -3.56 27.82 -6.90
N HIS A 145 -4.71 27.65 -6.25
CA HIS A 145 -5.09 28.34 -5.01
C HIS A 145 -4.68 27.58 -3.73
N LEU A 146 -4.00 26.42 -3.87
CA LEU A 146 -3.54 25.60 -2.76
C LEU A 146 -2.02 25.54 -2.73
N ASP A 147 -1.44 25.66 -1.53
CA ASP A 147 -0.03 25.37 -1.29
C ASP A 147 0.19 23.87 -1.09
N ALA A 148 1.34 23.36 -1.55
CA ALA A 148 1.80 22.02 -1.20
C ALA A 148 2.44 22.04 0.21
N PRO A 149 2.43 20.93 0.98
CA PRO A 149 2.12 19.55 0.58
C PRO A 149 0.62 19.27 0.42
N LEU A 150 0.23 18.60 -0.66
CA LEU A 150 -1.16 18.18 -0.90
C LEU A 150 -1.22 16.88 -1.72
N ALA A 151 -2.36 16.17 -1.65
CA ALA A 151 -2.62 14.97 -2.44
C ALA A 151 -3.90 15.12 -3.27
N VAL A 152 -3.88 14.54 -4.48
CA VAL A 152 -4.98 14.65 -5.44
C VAL A 152 -5.40 13.27 -5.95
N VAL A 153 -6.65 13.19 -6.41
CA VAL A 153 -7.14 12.11 -7.26
C VAL A 153 -7.75 12.69 -8.53
N ASP A 154 -7.19 12.37 -9.69
CA ASP A 154 -7.81 12.59 -10.99
C ASP A 154 -8.98 11.59 -11.14
N LEU A 155 -10.21 12.12 -11.12
CA LEU A 155 -11.43 11.32 -11.20
C LEU A 155 -11.65 10.71 -12.58
N GLU A 156 -11.18 11.34 -13.66
CA GLU A 156 -11.27 10.76 -15.00
C GLU A 156 -10.35 9.54 -15.12
N ALA A 157 -9.13 9.65 -14.59
CA ALA A 157 -8.22 8.51 -14.50
C ALA A 157 -8.78 7.41 -13.59
N PHE A 158 -9.28 7.78 -12.40
CA PHE A 158 -9.86 6.84 -11.43
C PHE A 158 -11.03 6.05 -12.02
N ASP A 159 -11.96 6.73 -12.67
CA ASP A 159 -13.15 6.12 -13.25
C ASP A 159 -12.80 5.26 -14.48
N ALA A 160 -11.90 5.73 -15.35
CA ALA A 160 -11.43 4.92 -16.49
C ALA A 160 -10.72 3.64 -16.04
N ASN A 161 -9.95 3.70 -14.96
CA ASN A 161 -9.34 2.52 -14.36
C ASN A 161 -10.38 1.58 -13.74
N ALA A 162 -11.45 2.13 -13.15
CA ALA A 162 -12.56 1.33 -12.63
C ALA A 162 -13.27 0.57 -13.77
N ASP A 163 -13.50 1.22 -14.91
CA ASP A 163 -14.10 0.60 -16.09
C ASP A 163 -13.22 -0.52 -16.67
N ASP A 164 -11.90 -0.31 -16.74
CA ASP A 164 -10.95 -1.35 -17.15
C ASP A 164 -10.96 -2.56 -16.21
N LEU A 165 -11.05 -2.34 -14.88
CA LEU A 165 -11.19 -3.43 -13.91
C LEU A 165 -12.47 -4.25 -14.14
N VAL A 166 -13.61 -3.58 -14.34
CA VAL A 166 -14.89 -4.25 -14.61
C VAL A 166 -14.84 -5.02 -15.92
N SER A 167 -14.28 -4.42 -16.98
CA SER A 167 -14.10 -5.09 -18.26
C SER A 167 -13.27 -6.37 -18.13
N ARG A 168 -12.17 -6.33 -17.37
CA ARG A 168 -11.30 -7.50 -17.12
C ARG A 168 -11.96 -8.56 -16.26
N ALA A 169 -12.86 -8.18 -15.37
CA ALA A 169 -13.56 -9.10 -14.50
C ALA A 169 -14.60 -9.95 -15.24
N ALA A 170 -14.90 -9.62 -16.50
CA ALA A 170 -15.70 -10.43 -17.42
C ALA A 170 -17.06 -10.87 -16.83
N GLY A 171 -17.76 -9.93 -16.19
CA GLY A 171 -19.07 -10.15 -15.57
C GLY A 171 -19.05 -10.64 -14.12
N LYS A 172 -17.87 -10.97 -13.56
CA LYS A 172 -17.74 -11.23 -12.12
C LYS A 172 -17.62 -9.92 -11.35
N PRO A 173 -18.27 -9.78 -10.19
CA PRO A 173 -18.14 -8.59 -9.38
C PRO A 173 -16.70 -8.41 -8.86
N VAL A 174 -16.28 -7.15 -8.77
CA VAL A 174 -15.01 -6.74 -8.18
C VAL A 174 -15.24 -6.32 -6.73
N ARG A 175 -14.66 -7.08 -5.80
CA ARG A 175 -14.62 -6.74 -4.38
C ARG A 175 -13.47 -5.79 -4.11
N VAL A 176 -13.77 -4.62 -3.54
CA VAL A 176 -12.82 -3.51 -3.46
C VAL A 176 -11.86 -3.68 -2.28
N ALA A 177 -10.57 -3.82 -2.54
CA ALA A 177 -9.54 -3.91 -1.50
C ALA A 177 -9.28 -2.54 -0.84
N SER A 178 -9.93 -2.28 0.31
CA SER A 178 -9.93 -0.97 0.99
C SER A 178 -8.55 -0.44 1.31
N LYS A 179 -7.61 -1.33 1.67
CA LYS A 179 -6.20 -1.01 1.96
C LYS A 179 -5.51 -0.22 0.84
N SER A 180 -6.01 -0.34 -0.38
CA SER A 180 -5.46 0.28 -1.59
C SER A 180 -6.09 1.63 -1.92
N VAL A 181 -7.20 1.97 -1.27
CA VAL A 181 -7.97 3.21 -1.51
C VAL A 181 -7.88 4.14 -0.29
N ARG A 182 -8.15 3.62 0.92
CA ARG A 182 -8.06 4.31 2.22
C ARG A 182 -8.77 5.68 2.26
N CYS A 183 -9.86 5.80 1.51
CA CYS A 183 -10.71 6.98 1.46
C CYS A 183 -12.15 6.50 1.27
N ARG A 184 -13.00 6.77 2.26
CA ARG A 184 -14.38 6.26 2.28
C ARG A 184 -15.22 6.81 1.13
N ALA A 185 -15.10 8.10 0.82
CA ALA A 185 -15.80 8.71 -0.31
C ALA A 185 -15.46 8.04 -1.66
N LEU A 186 -14.21 7.60 -1.86
CA LEU A 186 -13.81 6.89 -3.09
C LEU A 186 -14.23 5.43 -3.10
N LEU A 187 -14.36 4.78 -1.92
CA LEU A 187 -14.99 3.47 -1.79
C LEU A 187 -16.48 3.54 -2.13
N GLU A 188 -17.21 4.51 -1.58
CA GLU A 188 -18.62 4.78 -1.89
C GLU A 188 -18.80 5.06 -3.39
N ARG A 189 -17.95 5.92 -3.98
CA ARG A 189 -17.96 6.24 -5.42
C ARG A 189 -17.85 4.99 -6.28
N VAL A 190 -16.87 4.13 -6.01
CA VAL A 190 -16.62 2.96 -6.87
C VAL A 190 -17.68 1.87 -6.67
N LEU A 191 -18.20 1.69 -5.44
CA LEU A 191 -19.27 0.72 -5.16
C LEU A 191 -20.63 1.15 -5.74
N ALA A 192 -20.84 2.45 -5.98
CA ALA A 192 -22.01 2.93 -6.70
C ALA A 192 -21.99 2.54 -8.20
N ARG A 193 -20.87 2.03 -8.72
CA ARG A 193 -20.74 1.63 -10.12
C ARG A 193 -21.14 0.17 -10.31
N PRO A 194 -21.84 -0.18 -11.40
CA PRO A 194 -22.07 -1.57 -11.78
C PRO A 194 -20.75 -2.34 -11.91
N GLY A 195 -20.74 -3.60 -11.47
CA GLY A 195 -19.57 -4.47 -11.54
C GLY A 195 -18.68 -4.44 -10.31
N PHE A 196 -18.92 -3.55 -9.33
CA PHE A 196 -18.28 -3.59 -8.02
C PHE A 196 -19.27 -4.07 -6.95
N ALA A 197 -18.81 -4.88 -6.01
CA ALA A 197 -19.64 -5.35 -4.90
C ALA A 197 -18.78 -5.69 -3.68
N GLY A 198 -19.17 -5.14 -2.52
CA GLY A 198 -18.51 -5.40 -1.25
C GLY A 198 -17.10 -4.82 -1.13
N VAL A 199 -16.63 -4.77 0.11
CA VAL A 199 -15.29 -4.31 0.47
C VAL A 199 -14.50 -5.48 1.02
N MET A 200 -13.20 -5.46 0.75
CA MET A 200 -12.22 -6.35 1.35
C MET A 200 -11.30 -5.53 2.27
N SER A 201 -11.52 -5.63 3.58
CA SER A 201 -10.82 -4.93 4.66
C SER A 201 -9.57 -5.70 5.13
N PHE A 202 -8.75 -5.06 5.98
CA PHE A 202 -7.47 -5.61 6.43
C PHE A 202 -7.29 -5.71 7.95
N THR A 203 -8.12 -5.07 8.76
CA THR A 203 -8.22 -5.34 10.20
C THR A 203 -9.66 -5.50 10.64
N LEU A 204 -9.91 -6.20 11.75
CA LEU A 204 -11.26 -6.34 12.27
C LEU A 204 -11.83 -4.98 12.69
N ALA A 205 -11.03 -4.13 13.34
CA ALA A 205 -11.42 -2.76 13.69
C ALA A 205 -11.85 -1.93 12.47
N GLU A 206 -11.11 -2.01 11.35
CA GLU A 206 -11.52 -1.37 10.09
C GLU A 206 -12.85 -1.96 9.59
N SER A 207 -13.01 -3.28 9.66
CA SER A 207 -14.21 -3.97 9.18
C SER A 207 -15.47 -3.50 9.89
N LEU A 208 -15.42 -3.42 11.23
CA LEU A 208 -16.53 -2.92 12.05
C LEU A 208 -16.80 -1.44 11.79
N TRP A 209 -15.74 -0.63 11.64
CA TRP A 209 -15.90 0.79 11.32
C TRP A 209 -16.57 1.01 9.95
N LEU A 210 -16.17 0.26 8.92
CA LEU A 210 -16.81 0.30 7.61
C LEU A 210 -18.28 -0.16 7.71
N ALA A 211 -18.56 -1.26 8.40
CA ALA A 211 -19.93 -1.74 8.59
C ALA A 211 -20.83 -0.70 9.30
N ARG A 212 -20.32 -0.03 10.34
CA ARG A 212 -21.02 1.09 10.99
C ARG A 212 -21.26 2.26 10.03
N SER A 213 -20.31 2.51 9.13
CA SER A 213 -20.39 3.57 8.12
C SER A 213 -21.32 3.25 6.94
N GLY A 214 -21.98 2.09 6.93
CA GLY A 214 -22.99 1.72 5.93
C GLY A 214 -22.53 0.76 4.84
N PHE A 215 -21.35 0.13 5.00
CA PHE A 215 -20.92 -0.93 4.10
C PHE A 215 -21.45 -2.28 4.60
N ASP A 216 -22.42 -2.86 3.89
CA ASP A 216 -23.15 -4.04 4.37
C ASP A 216 -22.51 -5.38 3.95
N ASP A 217 -21.42 -5.36 3.18
CA ASP A 217 -20.67 -6.55 2.77
C ASP A 217 -19.16 -6.29 2.90
N VAL A 218 -18.57 -6.74 4.01
CA VAL A 218 -17.17 -6.52 4.37
C VAL A 218 -16.47 -7.85 4.63
N LEU A 219 -15.58 -8.24 3.73
CA LEU A 219 -14.70 -9.40 3.89
C LEU A 219 -13.39 -8.98 4.54
N LEU A 220 -13.14 -9.41 5.78
CA LEU A 220 -11.84 -9.26 6.41
C LEU A 220 -10.84 -10.21 5.75
N ALA A 221 -9.82 -9.67 5.06
CA ALA A 221 -8.86 -10.46 4.31
C ALA A 221 -7.74 -11.08 5.15
N TYR A 222 -7.73 -10.91 6.47
CA TYR A 222 -6.64 -11.38 7.34
C TYR A 222 -7.21 -11.87 8.67
N PRO A 223 -6.76 -13.01 9.21
CA PRO A 223 -7.18 -13.43 10.55
C PRO A 223 -6.92 -12.35 11.60
N SER A 224 -7.79 -12.28 12.61
CA SER A 224 -7.70 -11.30 13.70
C SER A 224 -7.49 -12.01 15.04
N ALA A 225 -6.81 -11.31 15.95
CA ALA A 225 -6.71 -11.68 17.36
C ALA A 225 -7.36 -10.62 18.29
N ASP A 226 -8.09 -9.66 17.72
CA ASP A 226 -8.72 -8.56 18.45
C ASP A 226 -9.98 -9.05 19.20
N ARG A 227 -9.79 -9.38 20.48
CA ARG A 227 -10.84 -9.91 21.35
C ARG A 227 -11.98 -8.92 21.57
N ALA A 228 -11.66 -7.64 21.72
CA ALA A 228 -12.68 -6.62 21.97
C ALA A 228 -13.56 -6.42 20.73
N ALA A 229 -12.95 -6.39 19.54
CA ALA A 229 -13.69 -6.30 18.30
C ALA A 229 -14.50 -7.57 18.00
N PHE A 230 -14.04 -8.77 18.39
CA PHE A 230 -14.88 -9.98 18.32
C PHE A 230 -16.05 -9.96 19.31
N ALA A 231 -15.88 -9.40 20.51
CA ALA A 231 -16.97 -9.20 21.45
C ALA A 231 -18.05 -8.29 20.85
N GLU A 232 -17.63 -7.18 20.23
CA GLU A 232 -18.54 -6.25 19.54
C GLU A 232 -19.24 -6.94 18.36
N LEU A 233 -18.49 -7.64 17.50
CA LEU A 233 -19.04 -8.35 16.36
C LEU A 233 -20.09 -9.39 16.78
N ALA A 234 -19.83 -10.16 17.85
CA ALA A 234 -20.76 -11.18 18.34
C ALA A 234 -21.98 -10.60 19.10
N GLY A 235 -21.94 -9.32 19.47
CA GLY A 235 -22.98 -8.64 20.22
C GLY A 235 -23.91 -7.77 19.37
N ASP A 236 -23.59 -7.53 18.10
CA ASP A 236 -24.36 -6.65 17.21
C ASP A 236 -24.81 -7.40 15.94
N PRO A 237 -26.12 -7.59 15.72
CA PRO A 237 -26.63 -8.34 14.57
C PRO A 237 -26.33 -7.65 13.22
N LYS A 238 -26.22 -6.32 13.18
CA LYS A 238 -25.85 -5.60 11.96
C LYS A 238 -24.40 -5.89 11.61
N LEU A 239 -23.49 -5.84 12.59
CA LEU A 239 -22.07 -6.12 12.36
C LEU A 239 -21.85 -7.59 11.99
N ALA A 240 -22.50 -8.53 12.70
CA ALA A 240 -22.42 -9.96 12.41
C ALA A 240 -22.96 -10.31 11.01
N GLY A 241 -24.00 -9.61 10.55
CA GLY A 241 -24.54 -9.77 9.21
C GLY A 241 -23.64 -9.21 8.11
N ALA A 242 -22.94 -8.09 8.37
CA ALA A 242 -22.14 -7.39 7.37
C ALA A 242 -20.69 -7.90 7.25
N VAL A 243 -20.08 -8.34 8.36
CA VAL A 243 -18.65 -8.67 8.42
C VAL A 243 -18.42 -10.17 8.34
N THR A 244 -17.62 -10.58 7.35
CA THR A 244 -17.13 -11.96 7.22
C THR A 244 -15.67 -12.04 7.66
N VAL A 245 -15.35 -12.89 8.63
CA VAL A 245 -14.01 -13.02 9.22
C VAL A 245 -13.22 -14.18 8.61
N MET A 246 -11.89 -14.04 8.53
CA MET A 246 -11.01 -15.05 7.94
C MET A 246 -10.58 -16.09 8.97
N VAL A 247 -10.63 -17.37 8.59
CA VAL A 247 -10.13 -18.49 9.39
C VAL A 247 -9.30 -19.46 8.52
N ASP A 248 -8.12 -19.80 8.99
CA ASP A 248 -7.26 -20.84 8.42
C ASP A 248 -6.65 -21.77 9.49
N ASP A 249 -7.05 -21.60 10.75
CA ASP A 249 -6.67 -22.45 11.89
C ASP A 249 -7.88 -22.64 12.85
N PRO A 250 -8.20 -23.87 13.27
CA PRO A 250 -9.28 -24.11 14.24
C PRO A 250 -9.19 -23.33 15.55
N HIS A 251 -7.98 -22.96 16.01
CA HIS A 251 -7.78 -22.16 17.22
C HIS A 251 -8.27 -20.71 17.06
N GLN A 252 -8.42 -20.21 15.84
CA GLN A 252 -9.01 -18.88 15.62
C GLN A 252 -10.50 -18.87 15.97
N LEU A 253 -11.23 -19.96 15.67
CA LEU A 253 -12.62 -20.10 16.09
C LEU A 253 -12.74 -20.17 17.62
N GLU A 254 -11.82 -20.87 18.30
CA GLU A 254 -11.76 -20.90 19.77
C GLU A 254 -11.49 -19.51 20.35
N LEU A 255 -10.61 -18.73 19.72
CA LEU A 255 -10.35 -17.35 20.10
C LEU A 255 -11.61 -16.49 19.97
N ILE A 256 -12.37 -16.65 18.88
CA ILE A 256 -13.62 -15.92 18.65
C ILE A 256 -14.64 -16.29 19.72
N ASP A 257 -14.86 -17.60 19.96
CA ASP A 257 -15.80 -18.09 20.97
C ASP A 257 -15.48 -17.57 22.37
N ALA A 258 -14.22 -17.63 22.77
CA ALA A 258 -13.76 -17.12 24.05
C ALA A 258 -13.91 -15.60 24.19
N SER A 259 -14.07 -14.87 23.08
CA SER A 259 -14.13 -13.41 23.06
C SER A 259 -15.55 -12.85 22.97
N ARG A 260 -16.59 -13.67 22.81
CA ARG A 260 -17.97 -13.20 22.53
C ARG A 260 -18.58 -12.31 23.63
N ALA A 261 -18.05 -12.32 24.86
CA ALA A 261 -18.51 -11.50 25.98
C ALA A 261 -20.05 -11.53 26.22
N GLY A 262 -20.69 -12.68 26.00
CA GLY A 262 -22.14 -12.85 26.11
C GLY A 262 -22.93 -12.64 24.80
N GLY A 263 -22.27 -12.12 23.76
CA GLY A 263 -22.80 -12.05 22.40
C GLY A 263 -23.19 -13.42 21.83
N ARG A 264 -24.27 -13.43 21.06
CA ARG A 264 -24.91 -14.67 20.55
C ARG A 264 -25.03 -14.71 19.04
N GLU A 265 -24.68 -13.62 18.34
CA GLU A 265 -24.83 -13.52 16.90
C GLU A 265 -23.98 -14.54 16.15
N GLU A 266 -24.54 -15.10 15.09
CA GLU A 266 -23.83 -16.05 14.24
C GLU A 266 -22.75 -15.32 13.43
N ILE A 267 -21.49 -15.76 13.56
CA ILE A 267 -20.35 -15.14 12.91
C ILE A 267 -20.14 -15.77 11.52
N ARG A 268 -20.13 -14.92 10.49
CA ARG A 268 -19.83 -15.29 9.11
C ARG A 268 -18.32 -15.54 8.95
N VAL A 269 -17.95 -16.71 8.43
CA VAL A 269 -16.57 -17.17 8.29
C VAL A 269 -16.22 -17.44 6.83
N CYS A 270 -15.02 -17.03 6.44
CA CYS A 270 -14.38 -17.34 5.17
C CYS A 270 -13.11 -18.16 5.43
N LEU A 271 -12.88 -19.22 4.67
CA LEU A 271 -11.64 -20.00 4.75
C LEU A 271 -10.55 -19.42 3.85
N GLU A 272 -9.28 -19.54 4.22
CA GLU A 272 -8.17 -19.12 3.35
C GLU A 272 -7.37 -20.30 2.76
N LEU A 273 -7.27 -20.33 1.43
CA LEU A 273 -6.40 -21.24 0.68
C LEU A 273 -5.03 -20.61 0.42
N ASP A 274 -3.96 -21.34 0.74
CA ASP A 274 -2.60 -21.03 0.33
C ASP A 274 -2.46 -21.13 -1.20
N THR A 275 -2.22 -19.98 -1.83
CA THR A 275 -2.05 -19.86 -3.28
C THR A 275 -0.59 -20.03 -3.72
N SER A 276 0.36 -20.19 -2.80
CA SER A 276 1.77 -20.27 -3.17
C SER A 276 2.09 -21.53 -3.99
N LEU A 277 2.95 -21.39 -4.98
CA LEU A 277 3.52 -22.50 -5.73
C LEU A 277 4.64 -23.15 -4.91
N ARG A 278 4.59 -24.47 -4.75
CA ARG A 278 5.66 -25.26 -4.11
C ARG A 278 6.25 -26.22 -5.14
N LEU A 279 7.55 -26.09 -5.39
CA LEU A 279 8.31 -26.92 -6.31
C LEU A 279 9.27 -27.82 -5.53
N LEU A 280 9.73 -28.90 -6.18
CA LEU A 280 10.74 -29.83 -5.64
C LEU A 280 10.36 -30.38 -4.24
N GLY A 281 9.12 -30.84 -4.08
CA GLY A 281 8.62 -31.36 -2.80
C GLY A 281 8.53 -30.30 -1.70
N GLY A 282 8.42 -29.02 -2.05
CA GLY A 282 8.29 -27.91 -1.11
C GLY A 282 9.58 -27.19 -0.73
N ARG A 283 10.74 -27.62 -1.27
CA ARG A 283 12.03 -26.96 -1.04
C ARG A 283 12.12 -25.56 -1.65
N VAL A 284 11.35 -25.31 -2.70
CA VAL A 284 11.23 -23.99 -3.34
C VAL A 284 9.79 -23.54 -3.26
N ARG A 285 9.57 -22.36 -2.67
CA ARG A 285 8.25 -21.72 -2.56
C ARG A 285 8.27 -20.40 -3.29
N ILE A 286 7.26 -20.20 -4.13
CA ILE A 286 7.00 -18.95 -4.83
C ILE A 286 5.61 -18.48 -4.39
N GLY A 287 5.56 -17.36 -3.70
CA GLY A 287 4.33 -16.79 -3.20
C GLY A 287 4.40 -16.36 -1.74
N ALA A 288 3.35 -15.68 -1.27
CA ALA A 288 3.27 -15.19 0.10
C ALA A 288 3.09 -16.34 1.10
N LEU A 289 3.57 -16.14 2.33
CA LEU A 289 3.25 -16.99 3.48
C LEU A 289 1.93 -16.50 4.09
N ARG A 290 0.81 -16.81 3.44
CA ARG A 290 -0.51 -16.37 3.90
C ARG A 290 -1.20 -17.41 4.75
N SER A 291 -1.55 -18.56 4.16
CA SER A 291 -2.27 -19.64 4.85
C SER A 291 -1.41 -20.92 4.94
N PRO A 292 -1.59 -21.77 5.97
CA PRO A 292 -0.99 -23.09 6.04
C PRO A 292 -1.76 -24.14 5.22
N LEU A 293 -3.00 -23.85 4.81
CA LEU A 293 -3.93 -24.80 4.22
C LEU A 293 -3.78 -24.85 2.70
N ARG A 294 -3.41 -26.02 2.16
CA ARG A 294 -3.09 -26.18 0.73
C ARG A 294 -3.98 -27.17 0.02
N SER A 295 -4.32 -28.27 0.68
CA SER A 295 -4.98 -29.40 0.02
C SER A 295 -6.50 -29.33 0.16
N PRO A 296 -7.26 -29.93 -0.79
CA PRO A 296 -8.70 -30.06 -0.68
C PRO A 296 -9.15 -30.71 0.64
N ALA A 297 -8.42 -31.73 1.09
CA ALA A 297 -8.73 -32.44 2.34
C ALA A 297 -8.56 -31.55 3.58
N GLN A 298 -7.52 -30.71 3.63
CA GLN A 298 -7.29 -29.77 4.74
C GLN A 298 -8.42 -28.74 4.83
N LEU A 299 -8.80 -28.13 3.69
CA LEU A 299 -9.87 -27.13 3.67
C LEU A 299 -11.23 -27.76 4.01
N ALA A 300 -11.51 -28.97 3.49
CA ALA A 300 -12.73 -29.69 3.83
C ALA A 300 -12.80 -30.04 5.33
N GLU A 301 -11.69 -30.39 5.97
CA GLU A 301 -11.69 -30.68 7.41
C GLU A 301 -11.91 -29.42 8.26
N LEU A 302 -11.30 -28.29 7.88
CA LEU A 302 -11.60 -27.02 8.54
C LEU A 302 -13.05 -26.59 8.31
N ALA A 303 -13.58 -26.78 7.10
CA ALA A 303 -15.00 -26.53 6.81
C ALA A 303 -15.93 -27.36 7.70
N ARG A 304 -15.64 -28.65 7.92
CA ARG A 304 -16.40 -29.49 8.86
C ARG A 304 -16.26 -28.99 10.29
N SER A 305 -15.08 -28.49 10.66
CA SER A 305 -14.86 -27.92 11.99
C SER A 305 -15.69 -26.66 12.23
N VAL A 306 -15.86 -25.80 11.22
CA VAL A 306 -16.81 -24.68 11.27
C VAL A 306 -18.25 -25.19 11.39
N ALA A 307 -18.66 -26.13 10.51
CA ALA A 307 -20.04 -26.64 10.49
C ALA A 307 -20.47 -27.35 11.79
N ARG A 308 -19.53 -27.95 12.53
CA ARG A 308 -19.80 -28.60 13.82
C ARG A 308 -19.86 -27.62 15.01
N ARG A 309 -19.50 -26.35 14.82
CA ARG A 309 -19.40 -25.35 15.89
C ARG A 309 -20.59 -24.37 15.80
N PRO A 310 -21.54 -24.42 16.75
CA PRO A 310 -22.66 -23.48 16.77
C PRO A 310 -22.18 -22.02 16.86
N GLY A 311 -22.92 -21.10 16.24
CA GLY A 311 -22.56 -19.68 16.25
C GLY A 311 -21.59 -19.26 15.15
N PHE A 312 -21.23 -20.16 14.23
CA PHE A 312 -20.47 -19.84 13.02
C PHE A 312 -21.17 -20.34 11.78
N ARG A 313 -21.04 -19.56 10.70
CA ARG A 313 -21.51 -19.94 9.37
C ARG A 313 -20.39 -19.80 8.36
N LEU A 314 -20.06 -20.89 7.68
CA LEU A 314 -19.14 -20.87 6.56
C LEU A 314 -19.84 -20.28 5.32
N VAL A 315 -19.41 -19.09 4.89
CA VAL A 315 -20.01 -18.35 3.76
C VAL A 315 -19.06 -18.19 2.58
N GLY A 316 -17.75 -18.26 2.82
CA GLY A 316 -16.74 -17.91 1.81
C GLY A 316 -15.53 -18.82 1.77
N LEU A 317 -14.86 -18.82 0.62
CA LEU A 317 -13.49 -19.31 0.47
C LEU A 317 -12.68 -18.24 -0.27
N MET A 318 -11.57 -17.81 0.33
CA MET A 318 -10.63 -16.89 -0.27
C MET A 318 -9.38 -17.63 -0.75
N ALA A 319 -9.03 -17.41 -2.02
CA ALA A 319 -7.84 -17.92 -2.66
C ALA A 319 -7.07 -16.76 -3.31
N TYR A 320 -6.71 -15.74 -2.52
CA TYR A 320 -6.07 -14.51 -2.98
C TYR A 320 -4.59 -14.72 -3.37
N GLU A 321 -4.29 -14.60 -4.67
CA GLU A 321 -2.97 -14.80 -5.27
C GLU A 321 -2.15 -13.51 -5.43
N GLY A 322 -2.03 -12.74 -4.34
CA GLY A 322 -1.29 -11.46 -4.32
C GLY A 322 0.17 -11.52 -4.78
N HIS A 323 0.75 -12.71 -4.96
CA HIS A 323 2.11 -12.91 -5.46
C HIS A 323 2.20 -13.06 -6.99
N VAL A 324 1.16 -13.59 -7.64
CA VAL A 324 1.03 -13.51 -9.11
C VAL A 324 0.71 -12.07 -9.50
N ALA A 325 -0.13 -11.39 -8.70
CA ALA A 325 -0.48 -9.99 -8.87
C ALA A 325 0.56 -8.99 -8.31
N GLY A 326 1.62 -9.45 -7.63
CA GLY A 326 2.58 -8.61 -6.88
C GLY A 326 3.98 -8.50 -7.49
N VAL A 327 4.26 -9.27 -8.55
CA VAL A 327 5.58 -9.32 -9.20
C VAL A 327 5.46 -8.79 -10.62
N GLY A 328 6.08 -7.62 -10.85
CA GLY A 328 6.22 -7.07 -12.19
C GLY A 328 7.00 -8.02 -13.11
N ASP A 329 6.44 -8.30 -14.28
CA ASP A 329 6.92 -9.23 -15.29
C ASP A 329 7.52 -8.52 -16.53
N ALA A 330 7.57 -7.19 -16.51
CA ALA A 330 8.26 -6.31 -17.46
C ALA A 330 9.29 -5.42 -16.75
N VAL A 331 10.40 -6.03 -16.32
CA VAL A 331 11.50 -5.28 -15.70
C VAL A 331 12.35 -4.62 -16.79
N ALA A 332 12.33 -3.29 -16.84
CA ALA A 332 13.11 -2.50 -17.79
C ALA A 332 14.60 -2.91 -17.77
N GLY A 333 15.18 -3.10 -18.96
CA GLY A 333 16.58 -3.50 -19.14
C GLY A 333 16.89 -4.98 -18.82
N ARG A 334 15.90 -5.83 -18.52
CA ARG A 334 16.11 -7.26 -18.19
C ARG A 334 15.14 -8.21 -18.95
N PRO A 335 15.28 -8.36 -20.28
CA PRO A 335 14.33 -9.10 -21.11
C PRO A 335 14.28 -10.61 -20.82
N LEU A 336 15.44 -11.26 -20.60
CA LEU A 336 15.50 -12.68 -20.25
C LEU A 336 14.84 -12.99 -18.91
N ARG A 337 15.09 -12.16 -17.90
CA ARG A 337 14.43 -12.25 -16.59
C ARG A 337 12.91 -12.10 -16.74
N SER A 338 12.48 -11.13 -17.52
CA SER A 338 11.05 -10.88 -17.78
C SER A 338 10.38 -12.09 -18.45
N ARG A 339 11.02 -12.73 -19.44
CA ARG A 339 10.53 -13.98 -20.06
C ARG A 339 10.43 -15.14 -19.07
N ALA A 340 11.48 -15.36 -18.26
CA ALA A 340 11.49 -16.42 -17.26
C ALA A 340 10.38 -16.23 -16.21
N VAL A 341 10.16 -14.99 -15.76
CA VAL A 341 9.08 -14.64 -14.83
C VAL A 341 7.71 -14.96 -15.42
N ARG A 342 7.47 -14.61 -16.69
CA ARG A 342 6.19 -14.89 -17.37
C ARG A 342 5.89 -16.37 -17.52
N LEU A 343 6.88 -17.19 -17.88
CA LEU A 343 6.71 -18.64 -17.99
C LEU A 343 6.38 -19.26 -16.63
N MET A 344 7.10 -18.85 -15.60
CA MET A 344 6.84 -19.30 -14.22
C MET A 344 5.45 -18.87 -13.73
N GLN A 345 5.02 -17.63 -14.00
CA GLN A 345 3.67 -17.18 -13.69
C GLN A 345 2.60 -17.96 -14.44
N ALA A 346 2.81 -18.30 -15.72
CA ALA A 346 1.87 -19.09 -16.50
C ALA A 346 1.69 -20.51 -15.91
N ALA A 347 2.79 -21.18 -15.56
CA ALA A 347 2.75 -22.47 -14.91
C ALA A 347 2.09 -22.40 -13.51
N ALA A 348 2.43 -21.38 -12.71
CA ALA A 348 1.82 -21.16 -11.40
C ALA A 348 0.31 -20.95 -11.48
N ARG A 349 -0.16 -20.18 -12.48
CA ARG A 349 -1.59 -19.96 -12.73
C ARG A 349 -2.32 -21.25 -13.10
N GLY A 350 -1.76 -22.06 -13.99
CA GLY A 350 -2.35 -23.33 -14.39
C GLY A 350 -2.49 -24.31 -13.22
N GLU A 351 -1.43 -24.45 -12.41
CA GLU A 351 -1.46 -25.28 -11.19
C GLU A 351 -2.50 -24.78 -10.20
N LEU A 352 -2.51 -23.47 -9.93
CA LEU A 352 -3.42 -22.87 -8.98
C LEU A 352 -4.89 -23.01 -9.42
N ALA A 353 -5.21 -22.82 -10.69
CA ALA A 353 -6.57 -22.94 -11.20
C ALA A 353 -7.12 -24.36 -11.01
N ALA A 354 -6.32 -25.38 -11.32
CA ALA A 354 -6.70 -26.78 -11.10
C ALA A 354 -6.90 -27.07 -9.61
N ARG A 355 -5.91 -26.73 -8.76
CA ARG A 355 -6.00 -26.95 -7.31
C ARG A 355 -7.17 -26.20 -6.68
N ARG A 356 -7.41 -24.94 -7.07
CA ARG A 356 -8.53 -24.14 -6.59
C ARG A 356 -9.86 -24.80 -6.93
N GLY A 357 -10.01 -25.32 -8.15
CA GLY A 357 -11.20 -26.08 -8.54
C GLY A 357 -11.43 -27.32 -7.66
N GLU A 358 -10.37 -28.08 -7.34
CA GLU A 358 -10.47 -29.23 -6.43
C GLU A 358 -10.84 -28.83 -5.00
N VAL A 359 -10.22 -27.77 -4.47
CA VAL A 359 -10.50 -27.24 -3.14
C VAL A 359 -11.94 -26.75 -3.04
N VAL A 360 -12.41 -25.96 -4.00
CA VAL A 360 -13.79 -25.45 -4.03
C VAL A 360 -14.79 -26.60 -4.04
N ARG A 361 -14.57 -27.65 -4.85
CA ARG A 361 -15.43 -28.85 -4.84
C ARG A 361 -15.44 -29.54 -3.48
N ALA A 362 -14.28 -29.71 -2.86
CA ALA A 362 -14.17 -30.38 -1.57
C ALA A 362 -14.84 -29.59 -0.43
N VAL A 363 -14.72 -28.26 -0.43
CA VAL A 363 -15.40 -27.41 0.56
C VAL A 363 -16.90 -27.40 0.30
N ARG A 364 -17.36 -27.29 -0.95
CA ARG A 364 -18.79 -27.32 -1.29
C ARG A 364 -19.47 -28.65 -0.96
N ALA A 365 -18.74 -29.76 -0.96
CA ALA A 365 -19.26 -31.05 -0.50
C ALA A 365 -19.61 -31.04 1.01
N VAL A 366 -19.04 -30.12 1.79
CA VAL A 366 -19.34 -29.92 3.22
C VAL A 366 -20.30 -28.75 3.42
N ALA A 367 -20.12 -27.66 2.68
CA ALA A 367 -20.92 -26.44 2.75
C ALA A 367 -21.41 -26.05 1.33
N PRO A 368 -22.54 -26.62 0.86
CA PRO A 368 -23.03 -26.38 -0.50
C PRO A 368 -23.43 -24.92 -0.74
N GLU A 369 -23.86 -24.22 0.31
CA GLU A 369 -24.36 -22.84 0.30
C GLU A 369 -23.26 -21.77 0.38
N LEU A 370 -22.04 -22.05 -0.11
CA LEU A 370 -20.99 -21.02 -0.19
C LEU A 370 -21.48 -19.84 -1.03
N GLU A 371 -21.56 -18.66 -0.41
CA GLU A 371 -22.02 -17.42 -1.02
C GLU A 371 -20.99 -16.90 -2.03
N PHE A 372 -19.70 -17.07 -1.75
CA PHE A 372 -18.64 -16.64 -2.66
C PHE A 372 -17.37 -17.49 -2.59
N VAL A 373 -16.63 -17.45 -3.70
CA VAL A 373 -15.23 -17.84 -3.80
C VAL A 373 -14.45 -16.62 -4.31
N ASN A 374 -13.70 -16.00 -3.42
CA ASN A 374 -12.91 -14.80 -3.71
C ASN A 374 -11.52 -15.18 -4.20
N GLY A 375 -11.03 -14.49 -5.23
CA GLY A 375 -9.65 -14.62 -5.68
C GLY A 375 -9.15 -13.38 -6.40
N GLY A 376 -7.91 -13.46 -6.89
CA GLY A 376 -7.34 -12.46 -7.78
C GLY A 376 -6.84 -11.21 -7.07
N GLY A 377 -6.21 -10.36 -7.87
CA GLY A 377 -5.71 -9.03 -7.53
C GLY A 377 -5.74 -8.16 -8.79
N THR A 378 -5.50 -6.85 -8.67
CA THR A 378 -5.41 -5.94 -9.84
C THR A 378 -4.54 -6.51 -10.97
N GLY A 379 -3.39 -7.10 -10.64
CA GLY A 379 -2.47 -7.66 -11.65
C GLY A 379 -2.88 -9.01 -12.25
N SER A 380 -3.94 -9.65 -11.76
CA SER A 380 -4.39 -10.98 -12.20
C SER A 380 -5.87 -11.05 -12.59
N VAL A 381 -6.61 -9.93 -12.56
CA VAL A 381 -8.08 -9.88 -12.74
C VAL A 381 -8.56 -10.77 -13.89
N GLN A 382 -8.06 -10.57 -15.11
CA GLN A 382 -8.52 -11.32 -16.29
C GLN A 382 -8.21 -12.82 -16.24
N HIS A 383 -7.13 -13.21 -15.55
CA HIS A 383 -6.75 -14.61 -15.46
C HIS A 383 -7.60 -15.34 -14.43
N THR A 384 -7.76 -14.73 -13.25
CA THR A 384 -8.60 -15.25 -12.17
C THR A 384 -10.08 -15.26 -12.60
N ALA A 385 -10.53 -14.24 -13.35
CA ALA A 385 -11.89 -14.16 -13.87
C ALA A 385 -12.22 -15.31 -14.83
N ALA A 386 -11.26 -15.85 -15.57
CA ALA A 386 -11.47 -16.99 -16.46
C ALA A 386 -11.73 -18.32 -15.71
N GLU A 387 -11.44 -18.40 -14.41
CA GLU A 387 -11.59 -19.64 -13.65
C GLU A 387 -13.04 -19.85 -13.19
N ALA A 388 -13.69 -20.93 -13.62
CA ALA A 388 -15.09 -21.21 -13.26
C ALA A 388 -15.34 -21.34 -11.74
N ALA A 389 -14.32 -21.71 -10.97
CA ALA A 389 -14.42 -21.91 -9.52
C ALA A 389 -14.51 -20.60 -8.72
N VAL A 390 -14.10 -19.47 -9.31
CA VAL A 390 -14.08 -18.14 -8.67
C VAL A 390 -15.38 -17.40 -8.97
N THR A 391 -16.03 -16.83 -7.96
CA THR A 391 -17.29 -16.09 -8.14
C THR A 391 -17.10 -14.57 -8.14
N GLU A 392 -16.03 -14.07 -7.51
CA GLU A 392 -15.74 -12.64 -7.40
C GLU A 392 -14.23 -12.37 -7.37
N ILE A 393 -13.82 -11.16 -7.76
CA ILE A 393 -12.42 -10.78 -7.89
C ILE A 393 -12.06 -9.67 -6.93
N ALA A 394 -11.02 -9.85 -6.12
CA ALA A 394 -10.47 -8.78 -5.30
C ALA A 394 -9.58 -7.84 -6.13
N ALA A 395 -9.86 -6.54 -6.13
CA ALA A 395 -8.97 -5.52 -6.71
C ALA A 395 -9.13 -4.17 -6.01
N GLY A 396 -8.15 -3.28 -6.16
CA GLY A 396 -8.31 -1.93 -5.61
C GLY A 396 -7.14 -1.01 -5.93
N SER A 397 -5.92 -1.55 -5.97
CA SER A 397 -4.74 -0.76 -6.34
C SER A 397 -4.75 -0.29 -7.80
N GLY A 398 -5.53 -0.95 -8.66
CA GLY A 398 -5.77 -0.53 -10.04
C GLY A 398 -6.56 0.76 -10.14
N LEU A 399 -7.32 1.15 -9.12
CA LEU A 399 -8.07 2.41 -9.13
C LEU A 399 -7.11 3.62 -9.09
N TYR A 400 -6.00 3.52 -8.34
CA TYR A 400 -4.99 4.58 -8.22
C TYR A 400 -3.79 4.44 -9.16
N VAL A 401 -3.44 3.21 -9.56
CA VAL A 401 -2.28 2.90 -10.43
C VAL A 401 -0.95 3.49 -9.91
N PRO A 402 -0.46 3.04 -8.75
CA PRO A 402 0.87 3.41 -8.25
C PRO A 402 1.98 3.00 -9.22
N ARG A 403 3.17 3.58 -9.06
CA ARG A 403 4.32 3.31 -9.95
C ARG A 403 4.77 1.85 -10.00
N LEU A 404 4.42 1.01 -9.04
CA LEU A 404 4.73 -0.43 -9.11
C LEU A 404 4.09 -1.10 -10.33
N PHE A 405 2.96 -0.58 -10.83
CA PHE A 405 2.30 -1.10 -12.03
C PHE A 405 3.06 -0.83 -13.33
N ASP A 406 4.05 0.08 -13.33
CA ASP A 406 4.87 0.38 -14.52
C ASP A 406 5.71 -0.84 -14.97
N HIS A 407 5.82 -1.87 -14.12
CA HIS A 407 6.55 -3.10 -14.39
C HIS A 407 5.64 -4.29 -14.72
N TYR A 408 4.35 -4.07 -14.96
CA TYR A 408 3.36 -5.11 -15.26
C TYR A 408 2.99 -5.10 -16.73
N THR A 409 2.93 -6.27 -17.36
CA THR A 409 2.32 -6.43 -18.69
C THR A 409 0.83 -6.72 -18.61
N SER A 410 0.37 -7.32 -17.50
CA SER A 410 -0.99 -7.81 -17.35
C SER A 410 -2.01 -6.72 -16.99
N PHE A 411 -1.56 -5.52 -16.63
CA PHE A 411 -2.40 -4.39 -16.26
C PHE A 411 -1.71 -3.09 -16.64
N THR A 412 -2.43 -2.18 -17.29
CA THR A 412 -1.95 -0.83 -17.62
C THR A 412 -3.12 0.11 -17.43
N GLY A 413 -2.92 1.15 -16.63
CA GLY A 413 -3.94 2.17 -16.34
C GLY A 413 -3.32 3.55 -16.23
N ARG A 414 -4.14 4.55 -15.95
CA ARG A 414 -3.71 5.96 -15.78
C ARG A 414 -3.39 6.22 -14.30
N PRO A 415 -2.25 6.80 -13.94
CA PRO A 415 -1.98 7.22 -12.56
C PRO A 415 -3.07 8.19 -12.10
N ALA A 416 -3.92 7.76 -11.16
CA ALA A 416 -5.04 8.56 -10.72
C ALA A 416 -4.76 9.29 -9.41
N ALA A 417 -3.92 8.74 -8.53
CA ALA A 417 -3.56 9.40 -7.27
C ALA A 417 -2.11 9.89 -7.27
N LEU A 418 -1.91 11.16 -6.90
CA LEU A 418 -0.62 11.83 -6.87
C LEU A 418 -0.50 12.66 -5.59
N PHE A 419 0.73 13.01 -5.22
CA PHE A 419 0.98 14.03 -4.20
C PHE A 419 2.00 15.05 -4.67
N ALA A 420 1.86 16.30 -4.25
CA ALA A 420 2.79 17.38 -4.54
C ALA A 420 3.60 17.75 -3.31
N GLN A 421 4.86 18.11 -3.53
CA GLN A 421 5.71 18.75 -2.53
C GLN A 421 6.18 20.12 -3.04
N PRO A 422 6.26 21.13 -2.15
CA PRO A 422 6.70 22.47 -2.54
C PRO A 422 8.22 22.49 -2.71
N VAL A 423 8.69 23.18 -3.74
CA VAL A 423 10.11 23.56 -3.86
C VAL A 423 10.43 24.57 -2.78
N VAL A 424 11.41 24.26 -1.92
CA VAL A 424 11.81 25.10 -0.79
C VAL A 424 13.26 25.58 -0.86
N ARG A 425 14.09 25.02 -1.75
CA ARG A 425 15.47 25.47 -1.99
C ARG A 425 15.86 25.32 -3.45
N ARG A 426 16.79 26.18 -3.90
CA ARG A 426 17.48 26.11 -5.19
C ARG A 426 19.00 26.16 -4.97
N PRO A 427 19.65 25.04 -4.65
CA PRO A 427 21.08 25.02 -4.31
C PRO A 427 22.03 25.39 -5.46
N GLY A 428 21.59 25.25 -6.71
CA GLY A 428 22.38 25.57 -7.90
C GLY A 428 21.66 25.17 -9.19
N VAL A 429 22.32 25.41 -10.33
CA VAL A 429 21.79 25.06 -11.66
C VAL A 429 21.50 23.56 -11.74
N GLY A 430 20.33 23.21 -12.26
CA GLY A 430 19.84 21.85 -12.42
C GLY A 430 19.40 21.18 -11.12
N VAL A 431 19.24 21.92 -10.02
CA VAL A 431 18.90 21.38 -8.70
C VAL A 431 17.81 22.19 -7.99
N VAL A 432 16.78 21.49 -7.52
CA VAL A 432 15.83 22.00 -6.53
C VAL A 432 15.74 21.03 -5.35
N THR A 433 15.38 21.52 -4.17
CA THR A 433 15.05 20.67 -3.02
C THR A 433 13.61 20.92 -2.63
N VAL A 434 12.81 19.86 -2.54
CA VAL A 434 11.42 19.93 -2.08
C VAL A 434 11.31 19.57 -0.60
N LEU A 435 10.26 20.05 0.07
CA LEU A 435 9.95 19.67 1.44
C LEU A 435 9.46 18.22 1.48
N GLY A 436 10.13 17.35 2.22
CA GLY A 436 9.73 15.95 2.42
C GLY A 436 9.59 15.13 1.14
N GLY A 437 8.57 14.27 1.08
CA GLY A 437 8.32 13.36 -0.05
C GLY A 437 8.99 11.98 0.09
N GLY A 438 9.84 11.77 1.11
CA GLY A 438 10.39 10.48 1.52
C GLY A 438 9.36 9.55 2.13
N TYR A 439 8.44 9.03 1.31
CA TYR A 439 7.36 8.14 1.73
C TYR A 439 7.57 6.72 1.17
N PRO A 440 8.58 5.97 1.66
CA PRO A 440 8.81 4.60 1.20
C PRO A 440 7.61 3.72 1.55
N ALA A 441 7.19 2.92 0.60
CA ALA A 441 6.10 1.98 0.79
C ALA A 441 6.54 0.74 1.59
N SER A 442 5.59 0.10 2.26
CA SER A 442 5.78 -1.09 3.07
C SER A 442 6.42 -2.26 2.30
N GLY A 443 7.08 -3.18 3.01
CA GLY A 443 7.66 -4.41 2.46
C GLY A 443 9.20 -4.41 2.44
N ALA A 444 9.79 -5.38 1.74
CA ALA A 444 11.24 -5.48 1.63
C ALA A 444 11.82 -4.16 1.07
N ALA A 445 12.81 -3.62 1.79
CA ALA A 445 13.44 -2.36 1.45
C ALA A 445 14.09 -2.42 0.06
N GLY A 446 13.87 -1.39 -0.75
CA GLY A 446 14.36 -1.35 -2.12
C GLY A 446 13.90 -0.11 -2.88
N ARG A 447 14.52 0.15 -4.03
CA ARG A 447 14.17 1.28 -4.91
C ARG A 447 12.74 1.19 -5.46
N ASP A 448 12.18 -0.01 -5.54
CA ASP A 448 10.78 -0.25 -5.91
C ASP A 448 9.78 0.21 -4.84
N ARG A 449 10.25 0.46 -3.60
CA ARG A 449 9.44 1.02 -2.52
C ARG A 449 9.44 2.54 -2.46
N LEU A 450 10.38 3.21 -3.13
CA LEU A 450 10.45 4.66 -3.10
C LEU A 450 9.37 5.29 -3.98
N PRO A 451 8.76 6.41 -3.60
CA PRO A 451 7.99 7.23 -4.54
C PRO A 451 8.92 7.73 -5.66
N VAL A 452 8.37 8.24 -6.76
CA VAL A 452 9.17 8.83 -7.84
C VAL A 452 8.67 10.22 -8.20
N PRO A 453 9.57 11.20 -8.45
CA PRO A 453 9.16 12.45 -9.08
C PRO A 453 8.53 12.12 -10.43
N TYR A 454 7.42 12.75 -10.72
CA TYR A 454 6.58 12.46 -11.88
C TYR A 454 6.42 13.68 -12.77
N LEU A 455 6.01 14.82 -12.20
CA LEU A 455 5.81 16.07 -12.94
C LEU A 455 6.52 17.24 -12.21
N PRO A 456 7.28 18.09 -12.92
CA PRO A 456 7.64 17.97 -14.33
C PRO A 456 8.49 16.73 -14.64
N GLU A 457 8.36 16.23 -15.87
CA GLU A 457 9.14 15.09 -16.35
C GLU A 457 10.63 15.42 -16.43
N GLY A 458 11.50 14.45 -16.09
CA GLY A 458 12.95 14.60 -16.20
C GLY A 458 13.67 14.87 -14.88
N LEU A 459 12.93 15.16 -13.81
CA LEU A 459 13.47 15.20 -12.46
C LEU A 459 13.85 13.79 -11.97
N ARG A 460 14.95 13.70 -11.22
CA ARG A 460 15.43 12.46 -10.59
C ARG A 460 16.03 12.77 -9.23
N TYR A 461 16.03 11.80 -8.32
CA TYR A 461 16.70 11.96 -7.04
C TYR A 461 18.20 12.16 -7.21
N ASP A 462 18.79 12.94 -6.30
CA ASP A 462 20.20 12.78 -6.00
C ASP A 462 20.49 11.34 -5.56
N ARG A 463 21.63 10.78 -6.01
CA ARG A 463 21.95 9.37 -5.79
C ARG A 463 22.42 9.06 -4.38
N GLN A 464 23.00 10.04 -3.69
CA GLN A 464 23.53 9.89 -2.34
C GLN A 464 22.43 10.14 -1.30
N GLU A 465 21.59 11.15 -1.54
CA GLU A 465 20.56 11.57 -0.59
C GLU A 465 19.24 10.81 -0.78
N GLY A 466 18.79 10.59 -2.01
CA GLY A 466 17.49 9.97 -2.29
C GLY A 466 16.30 10.81 -1.79
N PRO A 467 15.10 10.22 -1.66
CA PRO A 467 13.95 10.88 -1.08
C PRO A 467 14.01 10.89 0.45
N GLY A 468 14.08 12.06 1.06
CA GLY A 468 14.17 12.24 2.51
C GLY A 468 12.84 12.59 3.17
N GLU A 469 12.74 12.30 4.46
CA GLU A 469 11.54 12.61 5.27
C GLU A 469 11.24 14.11 5.31
N VAL A 470 12.29 14.93 5.43
CA VAL A 470 12.18 16.39 5.61
C VAL A 470 12.60 17.16 4.36
N GLN A 471 13.56 16.66 3.59
CA GLN A 471 14.03 17.29 2.36
C GLN A 471 14.36 16.25 1.31
N THR A 472 14.04 16.56 0.06
CA THR A 472 14.32 15.70 -1.09
C THR A 472 14.95 16.52 -2.21
N PRO A 473 16.26 16.39 -2.46
CA PRO A 473 16.92 17.01 -3.59
C PRO A 473 16.56 16.30 -4.91
N LEU A 474 16.25 17.10 -5.91
CA LEU A 474 15.87 16.67 -7.26
C LEU A 474 16.78 17.35 -8.27
N LEU A 475 17.30 16.54 -9.20
CA LEU A 475 18.22 16.92 -10.24
C LEU A 475 17.54 16.85 -11.61
N GLY A 476 17.87 17.76 -12.53
CA GLY A 476 17.42 17.72 -13.92
C GLY A 476 17.23 19.11 -14.51
N SER A 477 17.21 19.23 -15.85
CA SER A 477 16.97 20.52 -16.51
C SER A 477 15.64 21.18 -16.14
N PRO A 478 14.52 20.46 -15.86
CA PRO A 478 13.30 21.12 -15.41
C PRO A 478 13.43 21.84 -14.06
N ALA A 479 14.47 21.54 -13.27
CA ALA A 479 14.73 22.21 -12.01
C ALA A 479 15.08 23.69 -12.19
N ASP A 480 15.61 24.07 -13.36
CA ASP A 480 15.98 25.46 -13.66
C ASP A 480 14.76 26.37 -13.87
N ASP A 481 13.64 25.80 -14.29
CA ASP A 481 12.38 26.51 -14.52
C ASP A 481 11.46 26.55 -13.28
N LEU A 482 11.81 25.83 -12.22
CA LEU A 482 11.01 25.79 -10.98
C LEU A 482 11.41 26.92 -10.01
N LEU A 483 10.40 27.59 -9.46
CA LEU A 483 10.52 28.63 -8.45
C LEU A 483 10.25 28.09 -7.04
N ILE A 484 10.64 28.85 -6.01
CA ILE A 484 10.27 28.54 -4.62
C ILE A 484 8.75 28.62 -4.50
N GLY A 485 8.13 27.58 -3.92
CA GLY A 485 6.68 27.43 -3.82
C GLY A 485 6.06 26.61 -4.95
N ASP A 486 6.76 26.39 -6.06
CA ASP A 486 6.25 25.55 -7.15
C ASP A 486 6.07 24.10 -6.69
N LYS A 487 5.09 23.42 -7.29
CA LYS A 487 4.73 22.04 -6.97
C LYS A 487 5.57 21.08 -7.82
N VAL A 488 6.16 20.08 -7.16
CA VAL A 488 6.65 18.86 -7.82
C VAL A 488 5.74 17.71 -7.45
N TRP A 489 5.17 17.06 -8.45
CA TRP A 489 4.24 15.95 -8.30
C TRP A 489 4.99 14.61 -8.28
N PHE A 490 4.55 13.72 -7.41
CA PHE A 490 5.13 12.40 -7.19
C PHE A 490 4.09 11.30 -7.37
N ARG A 491 4.57 10.16 -7.88
CA ARG A 491 3.83 8.89 -7.83
C ARG A 491 4.28 8.07 -6.62
N HIS A 492 3.30 7.69 -5.80
CA HIS A 492 3.49 6.79 -4.67
C HIS A 492 3.77 5.35 -5.13
N ALA A 493 4.54 4.60 -4.35
CA ALA A 493 4.97 3.24 -4.73
C ALA A 493 3.87 2.18 -4.56
N LYS A 494 3.03 2.28 -3.54
CA LYS A 494 1.88 1.38 -3.31
C LYS A 494 0.61 2.18 -3.10
N ALA A 495 -0.49 1.67 -3.66
CA ALA A 495 -1.81 2.28 -3.51
C ALA A 495 -2.25 2.31 -2.05
N GLY A 496 -3.02 3.34 -1.68
CA GLY A 496 -3.53 3.55 -0.33
C GLY A 496 -2.50 4.12 0.64
N GLU A 497 -1.23 3.75 0.56
CA GLU A 497 -0.22 4.18 1.56
C GLU A 497 0.08 5.70 1.52
N LEU A 498 -0.21 6.39 0.42
CA LEU A 498 -0.15 7.85 0.39
C LEU A 498 -1.16 8.48 1.38
N CYS A 499 -2.32 7.83 1.59
CA CYS A 499 -3.38 8.31 2.48
C CYS A 499 -3.00 8.20 3.97
N GLU A 500 -1.87 7.54 4.29
CA GLU A 500 -1.29 7.56 5.63
C GLU A 500 -0.44 8.82 5.89
N ARG A 501 -0.15 9.60 4.85
CA ARG A 501 0.66 10.83 4.91
C ARG A 501 -0.17 12.09 4.76
N PHE A 502 -1.31 12.00 4.08
CA PHE A 502 -2.21 13.11 3.82
C PHE A 502 -3.58 12.80 4.44
N ASP A 503 -4.14 13.77 5.15
CA ASP A 503 -5.46 13.70 5.77
C ASP A 503 -6.60 13.93 4.77
N ALA A 504 -6.33 14.60 3.65
CA ALA A 504 -7.31 14.87 2.61
C ALA A 504 -6.81 14.51 1.21
N LEU A 505 -7.76 14.21 0.33
CA LEU A 505 -7.59 14.09 -1.11
C LEU A 505 -8.42 15.16 -1.81
N HIS A 506 -7.79 15.94 -2.68
CA HIS A 506 -8.49 16.86 -3.57
C HIS A 506 -8.87 16.11 -4.86
N LEU A 507 -10.17 15.99 -5.10
CA LEU A 507 -10.72 15.29 -6.27
C LEU A 507 -10.76 16.25 -7.45
N ILE A 508 -10.07 15.88 -8.54
CA ILE A 508 -9.92 16.71 -9.73
C ILE A 508 -10.75 16.12 -10.87
N GLU A 509 -11.48 16.98 -11.58
CA GLU A 509 -12.17 16.66 -12.83
C GLU A 509 -11.86 17.79 -13.82
N GLY A 510 -11.24 17.47 -14.96
CA GLY A 510 -10.60 18.48 -15.79
C GLY A 510 -9.64 19.35 -14.96
N ASP A 511 -9.72 20.67 -15.10
CA ASP A 511 -8.82 21.63 -14.46
C ASP A 511 -9.35 22.26 -13.17
N ARG A 512 -10.26 21.57 -12.46
CA ARG A 512 -10.88 22.05 -11.21
C ARG A 512 -10.94 20.97 -10.14
N ILE A 513 -10.93 21.42 -8.88
CA ILE A 513 -11.25 20.57 -7.73
C ILE A 513 -12.77 20.53 -7.58
N THR A 514 -13.36 19.33 -7.60
CA THR A 514 -14.81 19.12 -7.42
C THR A 514 -15.18 18.87 -5.96
N ALA A 515 -14.27 18.26 -5.18
CA ALA A 515 -14.43 18.06 -3.75
C ALA A 515 -13.07 17.87 -3.07
N THR A 516 -13.04 18.13 -1.75
CA THR A 516 -11.95 17.71 -0.87
C THR A 516 -12.54 16.73 0.13
N VAL A 517 -12.02 15.50 0.15
CA VAL A 517 -12.56 14.41 0.97
C VAL A 517 -11.50 13.88 1.93
N PRO A 518 -11.88 13.46 3.15
CA PRO A 518 -10.90 12.92 4.09
C PRO A 518 -10.42 11.54 3.65
N THR A 519 -9.14 11.27 3.90
CA THR A 519 -8.61 9.90 3.98
C THR A 519 -9.03 9.27 5.31
N TYR A 520 -8.77 7.99 5.51
CA TYR A 520 -8.95 7.37 6.83
C TYR A 520 -8.21 8.14 7.93
N ARG A 521 -6.99 8.63 7.63
CA ARG A 521 -6.23 9.48 8.55
C ARG A 521 -6.94 10.79 8.86
N GLY A 522 -7.53 11.44 7.86
CA GLY A 522 -8.32 12.66 8.06
C GLY A 522 -9.62 12.43 8.83
N GLU A 523 -10.17 11.21 8.79
CA GLU A 523 -11.27 10.79 9.67
C GLU A 523 -10.78 10.41 11.09
N GLY A 524 -9.49 10.59 11.41
CA GLY A 524 -8.91 10.28 12.71
C GLY A 524 -8.65 8.79 12.93
N LEU A 525 -8.60 8.00 11.86
CA LEU A 525 -8.47 6.54 11.91
C LEU A 525 -7.08 6.10 11.47
N THR A 526 -6.54 5.12 12.18
CA THR A 526 -5.30 4.44 11.82
C THR A 526 -5.44 2.98 12.23
N PHE A 527 -5.41 2.09 11.24
CA PHE A 527 -5.67 0.67 11.44
C PHE A 527 -4.41 -0.19 11.38
N LEU A 528 -3.24 0.39 11.06
CA LEU A 528 -1.92 -0.27 11.02
C LEU A 528 -0.80 0.69 11.41
#